data_AF-A0A146LS42-F1
#
_entry.id   AF-A0A146LS42-F1
#
_cell.length_a   1.000
_cell.length_b   1.000
_cell.length_c   1.000
_cell.angle_alpha   90.00
_cell.angle_beta   90.00
_cell.angle_gamma   90.00
#
_symmetry.space_group_name_H-M   'P 1'
#
loop_
_entity.id
_entity.type
_entity.pdbx_description
1 polymer ?
#
loop_
_entity_poly.entity_id
_entity_poly.type
_entity_poly.pdbx_seq_one_letter_code
_entity_poly.pdbx_strand_id
1 'polypeptide(L)'
;MPGSSWMTICFIIVCCLRLATSQAPELDRVGAAVNILRNFGDLDLEFRITPRNDTERWVFNSDPVYVLKDINVRRKSFNGSIGQFRLEMCRGKDELLDSFFRHVTIEGVEQPWRAFSRGWSVSKEPRTLGVASALSYELGYLLLKLDMKRDEVLMTNQEIELSAPAKELFEKIVVNDTKSVTEFQKKFGTHYIHSYSTGNSLFQVLTYRM
;
A
#
# COMPACT_ATOMS: atom_id res chain seq x y z
N MET A 1 21.24 39.82 -36.88
CA MET A 1 21.72 39.38 -35.55
C MET A 1 20.95 38.14 -35.13
N PRO A 2 21.56 36.94 -35.13
CA PRO A 2 20.86 35.65 -34.99
C PRO A 2 20.65 35.17 -33.53
N GLY A 3 20.87 36.02 -32.53
CA GLY A 3 20.92 35.62 -31.11
C GLY A 3 19.58 35.40 -30.41
N SER A 4 18.44 35.83 -30.98
CA SER A 4 17.14 35.71 -30.30
C SER A 4 16.51 34.33 -30.39
N SER A 5 16.77 33.57 -31.46
CA SER A 5 16.15 32.25 -31.69
C SER A 5 16.68 31.18 -30.73
N TRP A 6 17.98 31.25 -30.41
CA TRP A 6 18.66 30.28 -29.55
C TRP A 6 18.22 30.39 -28.09
N MET A 7 17.97 31.62 -27.62
CA MET A 7 17.46 31.86 -26.27
C MET A 7 16.05 31.30 -26.08
N THR A 8 15.18 31.45 -27.08
CA THR A 8 13.81 30.92 -27.04
C THR A 8 13.78 29.39 -27.04
N ILE A 9 14.65 28.76 -27.85
CA ILE A 9 14.78 27.29 -27.89
C ILE A 9 15.29 26.74 -26.55
N CYS A 10 16.31 27.37 -25.95
CA CYS A 10 16.80 26.98 -24.63
C CYS A 10 15.73 27.13 -23.54
N PHE A 11 14.93 28.20 -23.59
CA PHE A 11 13.84 28.42 -22.62
C PHE A 11 12.74 27.36 -22.73
N ILE A 12 12.37 26.96 -23.96
CA ILE A 12 11.40 25.90 -24.21
C ILE A 12 11.94 24.56 -23.71
N ILE A 13 13.19 24.21 -24.02
CA ILE A 13 13.80 22.95 -23.57
C ILE A 13 13.87 22.88 -22.04
N VAL A 14 14.26 23.96 -21.37
CA VAL A 14 14.31 24.03 -19.90
C VAL A 14 12.91 23.94 -19.29
N CYS A 15 11.91 24.60 -19.87
CA CYS A 15 10.52 24.47 -19.42
C CYS A 15 9.97 23.05 -19.64
N CYS A 16 10.23 22.42 -20.79
CA CYS A 16 9.82 21.05 -21.08
C CYS A 16 10.50 20.03 -20.15
N LEU A 17 11.77 20.23 -19.79
CA LEU A 17 12.48 19.39 -18.81
C LEU A 17 11.93 19.58 -17.39
N ARG A 18 11.49 20.79 -17.01
CA ARG A 18 10.83 21.03 -15.72
C ARG A 18 9.40 20.49 -15.66
N LEU A 19 8.67 20.50 -16.77
CA LEU A 19 7.33 19.91 -16.88
C LEU A 19 7.38 18.37 -16.90
N ALA A 20 8.43 17.78 -17.49
CA ALA A 20 8.64 16.33 -17.50
C ALA A 20 9.07 15.76 -16.13
N THR A 21 9.43 16.62 -15.18
CA THR A 21 9.87 16.21 -13.82
C THR A 21 8.86 16.53 -12.72
N SER A 22 7.74 17.20 -13.02
CA SER A 22 6.63 17.28 -12.09
C SER A 22 5.86 15.96 -12.11
N GLN A 23 6.24 15.02 -11.26
CA GLN A 23 5.34 13.94 -10.87
C GLN A 23 4.06 14.62 -10.35
N ALA A 24 2.91 14.36 -10.98
CA ALA A 24 1.64 14.75 -10.41
C ALA A 24 1.61 14.23 -8.96
N PRO A 25 1.24 15.06 -7.97
CA PRO A 25 1.11 14.59 -6.60
C PRO A 25 0.16 13.39 -6.63
N GLU A 26 0.62 12.24 -6.13
CA GLU A 26 -0.23 11.06 -5.99
C GLU A 26 -1.45 11.49 -5.17
N LEU A 27 -2.62 11.50 -5.81
CA LEU A 27 -3.86 11.96 -5.18
C LEU A 27 -4.05 11.17 -3.88
N ASP A 28 -4.38 11.89 -2.79
CA ASP A 28 -4.54 11.28 -1.46
C ASP A 28 -5.45 10.07 -1.53
N ARG A 29 -4.92 8.89 -1.19
CA ARG A 29 -5.68 7.65 -1.27
C ARG A 29 -6.54 7.40 -0.03
N VAL A 30 -6.43 8.24 0.99
CA VAL A 30 -7.31 8.17 2.17
C VAL A 30 -8.77 8.31 1.75
N GLY A 31 -9.63 7.43 2.29
CA GLY A 31 -11.04 7.30 1.96
C GLY A 31 -11.34 6.65 0.60
N ALA A 32 -10.31 6.24 -0.15
CA ALA A 32 -10.50 5.36 -1.30
C ALA A 32 -10.90 3.95 -0.83
N ALA A 33 -11.82 3.34 -1.56
CA ALA A 33 -12.32 2.01 -1.37
C ALA A 33 -11.27 0.94 -1.71
N VAL A 34 -11.33 -0.17 -0.98
CA VAL A 34 -10.50 -1.36 -1.15
C VAL A 34 -11.39 -2.60 -1.08
N ASN A 35 -11.28 -3.48 -2.07
CA ASN A 35 -12.01 -4.75 -2.06
C ASN A 35 -11.13 -5.91 -1.58
N ILE A 36 -10.97 -6.00 -0.26
CA ILE A 36 -10.17 -7.04 0.37
C ILE A 36 -10.74 -8.43 0.12
N LEU A 37 -12.06 -8.60 0.10
CA LEU A 37 -12.67 -9.90 -0.14
C LEU A 37 -12.42 -10.42 -1.56
N ARG A 38 -12.39 -9.53 -2.55
CA ARG A 38 -12.08 -9.91 -3.94
C ARG A 38 -10.63 -10.34 -4.12
N ASN A 39 -9.71 -9.70 -3.41
CA ASN A 39 -8.27 -9.86 -3.60
C ASN A 39 -7.59 -10.50 -2.37
N PHE A 40 -8.34 -11.24 -1.56
CA PHE A 40 -7.81 -11.79 -0.31
C PHE A 40 -6.71 -12.82 -0.61
N GLY A 41 -5.49 -12.52 -0.16
CA GLY A 41 -4.30 -13.31 -0.40
C GLY A 41 -3.39 -12.75 -1.50
N ASP A 42 -3.89 -11.80 -2.29
CA ASP A 42 -3.19 -11.16 -3.42
C ASP A 42 -3.30 -9.63 -3.36
N LEU A 43 -3.55 -9.04 -2.17
CA LEU A 43 -3.57 -7.58 -2.01
C LEU A 43 -2.22 -6.92 -2.36
N ASP A 44 -1.14 -7.70 -2.43
CA ASP A 44 0.16 -7.20 -2.90
C ASP A 44 0.12 -6.76 -4.37
N LEU A 45 -0.92 -7.14 -5.14
CA LEU A 45 -1.21 -6.65 -6.49
C LEU A 45 -1.83 -5.26 -6.51
N GLU A 46 -2.51 -4.84 -5.44
CA GLU A 46 -3.13 -3.52 -5.32
C GLU A 46 -2.24 -2.53 -4.57
N PHE A 47 -1.55 -3.00 -3.53
CA PHE A 47 -0.66 -2.18 -2.69
C PHE A 47 0.77 -2.67 -2.77
N ARG A 48 1.68 -1.75 -3.05
CA ARG A 48 3.11 -2.06 -3.09
C ARG A 48 3.70 -2.05 -1.68
N ILE A 49 3.56 -3.18 -0.98
CA ILE A 49 4.13 -3.37 0.36
C ILE A 49 5.29 -4.36 0.41
N THR A 50 5.55 -5.05 -0.70
CA THR A 50 6.71 -5.94 -0.86
C THR A 50 7.63 -5.45 -1.97
N PRO A 51 8.92 -5.79 -1.93
CA PRO A 51 9.82 -5.52 -3.05
C PRO A 51 9.30 -6.17 -4.33
N ARG A 52 9.48 -5.46 -5.44
CA ARG A 52 9.22 -5.98 -6.78
C ARG A 52 10.41 -5.64 -7.65
N ASN A 53 10.78 -6.59 -8.52
CA ASN A 53 11.81 -6.40 -9.52
C ASN A 53 11.19 -5.80 -10.79
N ASP A 54 10.56 -4.63 -10.64
CA ASP A 54 9.98 -3.84 -11.72
C ASP A 54 10.56 -2.41 -11.70
N THR A 55 10.44 -1.71 -12.81
CA THR A 55 10.87 -0.32 -12.96
C THR A 55 9.79 0.68 -12.56
N GLU A 56 8.62 0.20 -12.18
CA GLU A 56 7.46 1.01 -11.86
C GLU A 56 7.64 1.64 -10.46
N ARG A 57 6.99 2.77 -10.22
CA ARG A 57 7.11 3.54 -8.95
C ARG A 57 5.79 3.73 -8.22
N TRP A 58 4.73 3.04 -8.63
CA TRP A 58 3.42 3.18 -8.01
C TRP A 58 3.42 2.60 -6.58
N VAL A 59 2.67 3.23 -5.69
CA VAL A 59 2.35 2.68 -4.36
C VAL A 59 0.98 2.00 -4.39
N PHE A 60 0.06 2.55 -5.18
CA PHE A 60 -1.28 2.02 -5.45
C PHE A 60 -1.48 1.73 -6.94
N ASN A 61 -1.85 0.50 -7.29
CA ASN A 61 -1.93 0.06 -8.68
C ASN A 61 -3.26 0.43 -9.37
N SER A 62 -4.34 0.53 -8.60
CA SER A 62 -5.69 0.76 -9.13
C SER A 62 -6.13 2.23 -9.06
N ASP A 63 -7.01 2.63 -9.96
CA ASP A 63 -7.70 3.92 -9.86
C ASP A 63 -8.57 3.95 -8.59
N PRO A 64 -8.54 5.05 -7.82
CA PRO A 64 -9.25 5.12 -6.56
C PRO A 64 -10.74 5.31 -6.80
N VAL A 65 -11.57 4.53 -6.11
CA VAL A 65 -13.02 4.79 -5.98
C VAL A 65 -13.27 5.35 -4.59
N TYR A 66 -13.66 6.62 -4.47
CA TYR A 66 -13.91 7.23 -3.16
C TYR A 66 -15.32 6.91 -2.66
N VAL A 67 -15.39 6.16 -1.57
CA VAL A 67 -16.66 5.77 -0.92
C VAL A 67 -17.12 6.81 0.10
N LEU A 68 -16.21 7.66 0.59
CA LEU A 68 -16.48 8.71 1.57
C LEU A 68 -16.51 10.09 0.91
N LYS A 69 -17.24 11.04 1.51
CA LYS A 69 -17.19 12.46 1.15
C LYS A 69 -16.48 13.30 2.21
N ASP A 70 -16.07 14.51 1.82
CA ASP A 70 -15.55 15.56 2.71
C ASP A 70 -14.42 15.08 3.65
N ILE A 71 -13.45 14.37 3.07
CA ILE A 71 -12.34 13.76 3.79
C ILE A 71 -11.33 14.84 4.18
N ASN A 72 -11.09 14.96 5.48
CA ASN A 72 -10.04 15.79 6.06
C ASN A 72 -8.81 14.94 6.32
N VAL A 73 -7.66 15.40 5.83
CA VAL A 73 -6.41 14.67 5.88
C VAL A 73 -5.33 15.47 6.59
N ARG A 74 -4.63 14.85 7.52
CA ARG A 74 -3.38 15.35 8.09
C ARG A 74 -2.21 14.65 7.40
N ARG A 75 -1.33 15.43 6.77
CA ARG A 75 -0.08 14.95 6.17
C ARG A 75 1.12 15.37 7.00
N LYS A 76 2.06 14.44 7.17
CA LYS A 76 3.39 14.71 7.71
C LYS A 76 4.43 14.20 6.73
N SER A 77 5.32 15.08 6.28
CA SER A 77 6.45 14.69 5.44
C SER A 77 7.72 14.58 6.28
N PHE A 78 8.55 13.61 5.95
CA PHE A 78 9.74 13.23 6.70
C PHE A 78 11.04 13.44 5.92
N ASN A 79 10.97 13.93 4.67
CA ASN A 79 12.13 14.16 3.79
C ASN A 79 13.11 12.97 3.71
N GLY A 80 12.60 11.74 3.78
CA GLY A 80 13.42 10.53 3.71
C GLY A 80 14.24 10.28 4.98
N SER A 81 13.79 10.76 6.14
CA SER A 81 14.47 10.49 7.40
C SER A 81 14.48 9.00 7.71
N ILE A 82 15.56 8.58 8.38
CA ILE A 82 15.65 7.24 8.94
C ILE A 82 14.53 7.12 9.98
N GLY A 83 13.60 6.21 9.72
CA GLY A 83 12.47 5.93 10.58
C GLY A 83 12.89 5.00 11.71
N GLN A 84 12.78 3.69 11.47
CA GLN A 84 12.95 2.69 12.51
C GLN A 84 13.87 1.57 12.03
N PHE A 85 14.89 1.26 12.83
CA PHE A 85 15.65 0.02 12.71
C PHE A 85 15.06 -1.03 13.66
N ARG A 86 14.84 -2.24 13.17
CA ARG A 86 14.28 -3.37 13.93
C ARG A 86 15.10 -4.62 13.68
N LEU A 87 15.30 -5.36 14.78
CA LEU A 87 15.88 -6.68 14.80
C LEU A 87 14.91 -7.58 15.55
N GLU A 88 14.34 -8.56 14.88
CA GLU A 88 13.29 -9.42 15.46
C GLU A 88 13.60 -10.90 15.23
N MET A 89 13.71 -11.65 16.33
CA MET A 89 13.81 -13.11 16.29
C MET A 89 12.41 -13.71 16.25
N CYS A 90 12.18 -14.57 15.27
CA CYS A 90 10.94 -15.27 15.01
C CYS A 90 11.20 -16.78 15.09
N ARG A 91 10.33 -17.54 15.73
CA ARG A 91 10.49 -18.99 15.94
C ARG A 91 10.00 -19.85 14.77
N GLY A 92 9.32 -19.25 13.81
CA GLY A 92 8.80 -19.91 12.64
C GLY A 92 8.25 -18.91 11.62
N LYS A 93 7.69 -19.46 10.55
CA LYS A 93 7.15 -18.68 9.43
C LYS A 93 6.08 -17.65 9.84
N ASP A 94 5.12 -18.04 10.67
CA ASP A 94 4.00 -17.15 11.01
C ASP A 94 4.48 -15.93 11.79
N GLU A 95 5.36 -16.11 12.78
CA GLU A 95 5.98 -15.00 13.51
C GLU A 95 6.82 -14.08 12.60
N LEU A 96 7.51 -14.66 11.59
CA LEU A 96 8.24 -13.88 10.59
C LEU A 96 7.27 -13.00 9.76
N LEU A 97 6.14 -13.55 9.33
CA LEU A 97 5.14 -12.80 8.57
C LEU A 97 4.47 -11.73 9.42
N ASP A 98 4.12 -12.03 10.67
CA ASP A 98 3.61 -11.04 11.63
C ASP A 98 4.61 -9.90 11.84
N SER A 99 5.89 -10.22 11.99
CA SER A 99 6.98 -9.24 12.12
C SER A 99 7.14 -8.37 10.87
N PHE A 100 7.14 -9.00 9.68
CA PHE A 100 7.34 -8.33 8.40
C PHE A 100 6.19 -7.34 8.09
N PHE A 101 4.95 -7.78 8.32
CA PHE A 101 3.72 -7.02 8.05
C PHE A 101 3.18 -6.26 9.26
N ARG A 102 3.96 -6.10 10.35
CA ARG A 102 3.53 -5.48 11.62
C ARG A 102 2.84 -4.11 11.47
N HIS A 103 3.21 -3.30 10.47
CA HIS A 103 2.64 -1.97 10.25
C HIS A 103 1.39 -1.97 9.36
N VAL A 104 0.89 -3.14 9.00
CA VAL A 104 -0.35 -3.31 8.25
C VAL A 104 -1.45 -3.67 9.23
N THR A 105 -2.56 -2.96 9.16
CA THR A 105 -3.76 -3.26 9.94
C THR A 105 -4.96 -3.20 9.02
N ILE A 106 -5.81 -4.22 9.11
CA ILE A 106 -7.05 -4.32 8.38
C ILE A 106 -8.12 -4.67 9.39
N GLU A 107 -9.19 -3.87 9.46
CA GLU A 107 -10.29 -4.13 10.37
C GLU A 107 -10.94 -5.50 10.07
N GLY A 108 -11.22 -6.29 11.11
CA GLY A 108 -11.81 -7.62 10.95
C GLY A 108 -10.85 -8.70 10.42
N VAL A 109 -9.54 -8.43 10.27
CA VAL A 109 -8.53 -9.42 9.86
C VAL A 109 -7.46 -9.56 10.93
N GLU A 110 -7.47 -10.69 11.66
CA GLU A 110 -6.55 -10.95 12.78
C GLU A 110 -5.07 -11.03 12.36
N GLN A 111 -4.80 -11.62 11.20
CA GLN A 111 -3.46 -11.79 10.65
C GLN A 111 -3.37 -11.06 9.30
N PRO A 112 -3.08 -9.75 9.29
CA PRO A 112 -3.13 -8.93 8.08
C PRO A 112 -2.28 -9.46 6.94
N TRP A 113 -1.15 -10.10 7.23
CA TRP A 113 -0.30 -10.74 6.22
C TRP A 113 -1.05 -11.74 5.35
N ARG A 114 -2.09 -12.44 5.87
CA ARG A 114 -2.89 -13.38 5.10
C ARG A 114 -3.61 -12.73 3.93
N ALA A 115 -3.96 -11.45 4.04
CA ALA A 115 -4.60 -10.73 2.95
C ALA A 115 -3.60 -10.43 1.79
N PHE A 116 -2.30 -10.49 2.04
CA PHE A 116 -1.24 -10.16 1.08
C PHE A 116 -0.44 -11.36 0.58
N SER A 117 -0.19 -12.36 1.44
CA SER A 117 0.75 -13.45 1.15
C SER A 117 0.10 -14.82 1.01
N ARG A 118 -1.20 -14.97 1.30
CA ARG A 118 -1.87 -16.28 1.23
C ARG A 118 -1.91 -16.85 -0.19
N GLY A 119 -1.93 -16.01 -1.22
CA GLY A 119 -1.84 -16.40 -2.63
C GLY A 119 -0.41 -16.65 -3.11
N TRP A 120 0.62 -16.41 -2.28
CA TRP A 120 2.00 -16.63 -2.69
C TRP A 120 2.29 -18.12 -2.86
N SER A 121 2.94 -18.46 -3.99
CA SER A 121 3.47 -19.81 -4.18
C SER A 121 4.64 -20.08 -3.23
N VAL A 122 4.91 -21.38 -2.99
CA VAL A 122 6.06 -21.88 -2.21
C VAL A 122 7.40 -21.30 -2.70
N SER A 123 7.46 -20.89 -3.98
CA SER A 123 8.64 -20.28 -4.57
C SER A 123 8.65 -18.76 -4.46
N LYS A 124 7.49 -18.08 -4.54
CA LYS A 124 7.38 -16.61 -4.45
C LYS A 124 7.70 -16.13 -3.05
N GLU A 125 7.15 -16.79 -2.04
CA GLU A 125 7.27 -16.37 -0.65
C GLU A 125 8.72 -16.21 -0.14
N PRO A 126 9.60 -17.23 -0.22
CA PRO A 126 10.98 -17.07 0.25
C PRO A 126 11.76 -16.04 -0.58
N ARG A 127 11.48 -15.94 -1.90
CA ARG A 127 12.09 -14.90 -2.75
C ARG A 127 11.68 -13.49 -2.34
N THR A 128 10.40 -13.26 -2.05
CA THR A 128 9.90 -11.96 -1.59
C THR A 128 10.55 -11.53 -0.28
N LEU A 129 10.84 -12.49 0.61
CA LEU A 129 11.44 -12.25 1.93
C LEU A 129 12.98 -12.32 1.92
N GLY A 130 13.61 -12.60 0.78
CA GLY A 130 15.08 -12.67 0.66
C GLY A 130 15.69 -13.90 1.34
N VAL A 131 14.96 -15.00 1.43
CA VAL A 131 15.41 -16.28 2.00
C VAL A 131 15.72 -17.28 0.89
N ALA A 132 16.84 -18.01 1.03
CA ALA A 132 17.31 -18.94 -0.01
C ALA A 132 16.47 -20.23 -0.12
N SER A 133 15.87 -20.67 0.99
CA SER A 133 15.07 -21.90 1.07
C SER A 133 13.61 -21.59 1.37
N ALA A 134 12.74 -22.57 1.11
CA ALA A 134 11.34 -22.50 1.53
C ALA A 134 11.23 -22.19 3.03
N LEU A 135 10.20 -21.42 3.38
CA LEU A 135 9.91 -21.16 4.78
C LEU A 135 9.41 -22.44 5.46
N SER A 136 9.79 -22.63 6.72
CA SER A 136 9.52 -23.81 7.53
C SER A 136 9.08 -23.36 8.93
N TYR A 137 8.29 -24.19 9.59
CA TYR A 137 7.94 -24.04 10.99
C TYR A 137 9.03 -24.58 11.94
N GLU A 138 10.03 -25.30 11.40
CA GLU A 138 11.12 -25.91 12.15
C GLU A 138 12.39 -25.05 12.20
N LEU A 139 12.42 -23.95 11.44
CA LEU A 139 13.53 -23.01 11.40
C LEU A 139 13.16 -21.73 12.14
N GLY A 140 14.15 -21.15 12.82
CA GLY A 140 14.08 -19.78 13.32
C GLY A 140 14.47 -18.77 12.24
N TYR A 141 13.92 -17.57 12.34
CA TYR A 141 14.21 -16.44 11.46
C TYR A 141 14.63 -15.21 12.24
N LEU A 142 15.59 -14.46 11.72
CA LEU A 142 15.99 -13.15 12.24
C LEU A 142 15.68 -12.11 11.16
N LEU A 143 14.70 -11.25 11.41
CA LEU A 143 14.37 -10.12 10.54
C LEU A 143 15.17 -8.89 10.97
N LEU A 144 16.02 -8.40 10.08
CA LEU A 144 16.64 -7.08 10.16
C LEU A 144 15.88 -6.16 9.21
N LYS A 145 15.29 -5.07 9.70
CA LYS A 145 14.52 -4.14 8.87
C LYS A 145 14.80 -2.68 9.24
N LEU A 146 15.11 -1.87 8.24
CA LEU A 146 15.28 -0.43 8.33
C LEU A 146 14.22 0.25 7.45
N ASP A 147 13.31 0.98 8.08
CA ASP A 147 12.26 1.72 7.40
C ASP A 147 12.69 3.20 7.25
N MET A 148 12.70 3.72 6.02
CA MET A 148 12.91 5.14 5.70
C MET A 148 11.57 5.77 5.37
N LYS A 149 11.09 6.65 6.25
CA LYS A 149 9.76 7.28 6.08
C LYS A 149 9.86 8.46 5.11
N ARG A 150 8.90 8.55 4.19
CA ARG A 150 8.76 9.69 3.27
C ARG A 150 7.58 10.55 3.68
N ASP A 151 6.38 9.98 3.65
CA ASP A 151 5.15 10.69 3.99
C ASP A 151 4.24 9.81 4.85
N GLU A 152 3.46 10.44 5.71
CA GLU A 152 2.40 9.82 6.49
C GLU A 152 1.12 10.63 6.28
N VAL A 153 0.03 9.93 5.98
CA VAL A 153 -1.25 10.50 5.59
C VAL A 153 -2.33 9.84 6.44
N LEU A 154 -3.11 10.64 7.16
CA LEU A 154 -4.10 10.17 8.12
C LEU A 154 -5.42 10.92 7.95
N MET A 155 -6.54 10.18 7.91
CA MET A 155 -7.88 10.76 8.01
C MET A 155 -8.14 11.30 9.41
N THR A 156 -8.63 12.53 9.52
CA THR A 156 -8.95 13.17 10.81
C THR A 156 -10.43 13.52 10.99
N ASN A 157 -11.29 13.02 10.10
CA ASN A 157 -12.74 13.15 10.22
C ASN A 157 -13.22 12.57 11.57
N GLN A 158 -14.02 13.36 12.30
CA GLN A 158 -14.74 12.89 13.48
C GLN A 158 -16.00 12.11 13.09
N GLU A 159 -16.67 12.59 12.04
CA GLU A 159 -17.84 11.95 11.45
C GLU A 159 -17.54 11.60 9.99
N ILE A 160 -17.99 10.42 9.59
CA ILE A 160 -17.73 9.85 8.27
C ILE A 160 -19.08 9.71 7.56
N GLU A 161 -19.16 10.24 6.35
CA GLU A 161 -20.34 10.13 5.50
C GLU A 161 -19.98 9.51 4.15
N LEU A 162 -20.92 8.73 3.60
CA LEU A 162 -20.79 8.17 2.26
C LEU A 162 -20.85 9.27 1.20
N SER A 163 -20.11 9.09 0.11
CA SER A 163 -20.27 9.88 -1.11
C SER A 163 -21.68 9.67 -1.68
N ALA A 164 -22.23 10.66 -2.39
CA ALA A 164 -23.59 10.56 -2.93
C ALA A 164 -23.83 9.28 -3.76
N PRO A 165 -22.92 8.86 -4.66
CA PRO A 165 -23.09 7.60 -5.40
C PRO A 165 -23.04 6.35 -4.52
N ALA A 166 -22.24 6.37 -3.44
CA ALA A 166 -22.15 5.27 -2.50
C ALA A 166 -23.42 5.20 -1.64
N LYS A 167 -23.88 6.34 -1.13
CA LYS A 167 -25.12 6.46 -0.34
C LYS A 167 -26.33 5.94 -1.10
N GLU A 168 -26.50 6.36 -2.35
CA GLU A 168 -27.62 5.93 -3.19
C GLU A 168 -27.66 4.40 -3.38
N LEU A 169 -26.49 3.76 -3.55
CA LEU A 169 -26.42 2.31 -3.70
C LEU A 169 -26.56 1.58 -2.36
N PHE A 170 -26.03 2.17 -1.29
CA PHE A 170 -26.15 1.64 0.07
C PHE A 170 -27.60 1.59 0.53
N GLU A 171 -28.38 2.63 0.26
CA GLU A 171 -29.82 2.71 0.58
C GLU A 171 -30.66 1.66 -0.18
N LYS A 172 -30.13 1.07 -1.25
CA LYS A 172 -30.76 -0.02 -2.01
C LYS A 172 -30.42 -1.42 -1.48
N ILE A 173 -29.58 -1.53 -0.46
CA ILE A 173 -29.25 -2.83 0.15
C ILE A 173 -30.46 -3.38 0.89
N VAL A 174 -30.88 -4.59 0.53
CA VAL A 174 -32.01 -5.28 1.14
C VAL A 174 -31.49 -6.37 2.06
N VAL A 175 -32.01 -6.40 3.30
CA VAL A 175 -31.67 -7.45 4.28
C VAL A 175 -32.01 -8.83 3.70
N ASN A 176 -31.09 -9.79 3.84
CA ASN A 176 -31.16 -11.14 3.26
C ASN A 176 -31.06 -11.23 1.74
N ASP A 177 -30.83 -10.13 1.01
CA ASP A 177 -30.47 -10.17 -0.41
C ASP A 177 -28.96 -10.04 -0.58
N THR A 178 -28.30 -11.19 -0.76
CA THR A 178 -26.85 -11.27 -1.00
C THR A 178 -26.44 -10.55 -2.29
N LYS A 179 -27.33 -10.45 -3.28
CA LYS A 179 -27.05 -9.78 -4.55
C LYS A 179 -26.89 -8.28 -4.35
N SER A 180 -27.81 -7.64 -3.62
CA SER A 180 -27.75 -6.21 -3.31
C SER A 180 -26.43 -5.82 -2.60
N VAL A 181 -26.01 -6.62 -1.62
CA VAL A 181 -24.74 -6.43 -0.90
C VAL A 181 -23.54 -6.62 -1.83
N THR A 182 -23.56 -7.67 -2.65
CA THR A 182 -22.46 -7.98 -3.58
C THR A 182 -22.30 -6.89 -4.63
N GLU A 183 -23.39 -6.28 -5.11
CA GLU A 183 -23.34 -5.16 -6.06
C GLU A 183 -22.67 -3.93 -5.45
N PHE A 184 -22.99 -3.60 -4.19
CA PHE A 184 -22.29 -2.54 -3.47
C PHE A 184 -20.79 -2.84 -3.33
N GLN A 185 -20.45 -4.04 -2.87
CA GLN A 185 -19.06 -4.45 -2.64
C GLN A 185 -18.22 -4.45 -3.92
N LYS A 186 -18.80 -4.88 -5.05
CA LYS A 186 -18.10 -4.85 -6.34
C LYS A 186 -17.75 -3.43 -6.79
N LYS A 187 -18.57 -2.44 -6.42
CA LYS A 187 -18.40 -1.05 -6.84
C LYS A 187 -17.58 -0.22 -5.86
N PHE A 188 -17.85 -0.33 -4.57
CA PHE A 188 -17.27 0.51 -3.51
C PHE A 188 -16.39 -0.27 -2.53
N GLY A 189 -16.05 -1.51 -2.86
CA GLY A 189 -15.19 -2.34 -2.03
C GLY A 189 -15.83 -2.75 -0.71
N THR A 190 -14.98 -3.14 0.21
CA THR A 190 -15.37 -3.70 1.52
C THR A 190 -14.76 -2.91 2.67
N HIS A 191 -13.69 -2.17 2.38
CA HIS A 191 -12.94 -1.35 3.31
C HIS A 191 -12.61 -0.02 2.62
N TYR A 192 -12.12 0.94 3.39
CA TYR A 192 -11.51 2.15 2.87
C TYR A 192 -10.14 2.38 3.53
N ILE A 193 -9.28 3.15 2.88
CA ILE A 193 -7.96 3.48 3.42
C ILE A 193 -8.13 4.58 4.48
N HIS A 194 -7.96 4.25 5.75
CA HIS A 194 -8.00 5.26 6.82
C HIS A 194 -6.69 6.08 6.91
N SER A 195 -5.56 5.40 6.74
CA SER A 195 -4.24 6.01 6.77
C SER A 195 -3.23 5.16 6.01
N TYR A 196 -2.13 5.78 5.61
CA TYR A 196 -0.98 5.07 5.07
C TYR A 196 0.31 5.86 5.29
N SER A 197 1.44 5.16 5.25
CA SER A 197 2.76 5.76 5.19
C SER A 197 3.50 5.26 3.97
N THR A 198 4.18 6.17 3.26
CA THR A 198 5.06 5.83 2.14
C THR A 198 6.51 5.96 2.56
N GLY A 199 7.38 5.27 1.82
CA GLY A 199 8.79 5.22 2.15
C GLY A 199 9.46 4.06 1.46
N ASN A 200 10.73 3.89 1.77
CA ASN A 200 11.51 2.74 1.35
C ASN A 200 11.82 1.90 2.59
N SER A 201 12.02 0.60 2.40
CA SER A 201 12.56 -0.25 3.44
C SER A 201 13.72 -1.06 2.90
N LEU A 202 14.74 -1.25 3.73
CA LEU A 202 15.80 -2.23 3.53
C LEU A 202 15.58 -3.33 4.55
N PHE A 203 15.58 -4.58 4.13
CA PHE A 203 15.49 -5.69 5.06
C PHE A 203 16.32 -6.89 4.61
N GLN A 204 16.68 -7.71 5.58
CA GLN A 204 17.31 -9.01 5.39
C GLN A 204 16.67 -9.99 6.37
N VAL A 205 16.39 -11.20 5.88
CA VAL A 205 15.97 -12.32 6.73
C VAL A 205 17.13 -13.32 6.78
N LEU A 206 17.56 -13.68 7.98
CA LEU A 206 18.52 -14.76 8.21
C LEU A 206 17.79 -15.97 8.76
N THR A 207 18.23 -17.16 8.35
CA THR A 207 17.71 -18.44 8.87
C THR A 207 18.68 -19.01 9.88
N TYR A 208 18.15 -19.60 10.95
CA TYR A 208 18.96 -20.33 11.93
C TYR A 208 18.22 -21.59 12.38
N ARG A 209 18.99 -22.58 12.82
CA ARG A 209 18.47 -23.74 13.55
C ARG A 209 18.55 -23.42 15.03
N MET A 210 17.48 -23.68 15.76
CA MET A 210 17.48 -23.66 17.22
C MET A 210 18.31 -24.82 17.77
#